data_AF-A0A7J0EK38-F1
#
_entry.id   AF-A0A7J0EK38-F1
#
_cell.length_a   1.000
_cell.length_b   1.000
_cell.length_c   1.000
_cell.angle_alpha   90.00
_cell.angle_beta   90.00
_cell.angle_gamma   90.00
#
_symmetry.space_group_name_H-M   'P 1'
#
loop_
_entity.id
_entity.type
_entity.pdbx_description
1 polymer ?
#
loop_
_entity_poly.entity_id
_entity_poly.type
_entity_poly.pdbx_seq_one_letter_code
_entity_poly.pdbx_strand_id
1 'polypeptide(L)'
;MDSWKKCNLFSGKWVPYPKGPYYTNESGCVIDNGQNCFKYGRPDTDFLKWRWKPDECELPLFSAAQFLELVRGKSMAFVGDSLARNQVQSLACLLSSVARPVDKSYAKYPRFKQWIYPDYNFTLALLTTTNLVKSAGANTLSGRIAELYLDEVDEAWASQVKTFDYVIISAGHWFTRPLMYRERQKIVGCSMCNKDNITDLTRYYGYRKAFKVAFRTLLDLDDFKGTIILRTISQPHFEGEDSEGGGYCVRKRPYTREELRLDWDIWMYYLVQVEEFLAAKKEGEKKLLKFWLLDITEVTMPRPDGHPNHYGHPNNYDCLHWCLPGPIDTWNELLLQLLKTRDDGFS
;
A
#
# COMPACT_ATOMS: atom_id res chain seq x y z
N MET A 1 -10.02 -19.07 -33.53
CA MET A 1 -9.46 -17.81 -33.01
C MET A 1 -9.56 -17.92 -31.51
N ASP A 2 -8.51 -18.38 -30.85
CA ASP A 2 -8.53 -18.66 -29.41
C ASP A 2 -8.59 -17.35 -28.63
N SER A 3 -9.72 -17.12 -27.94
CA SER A 3 -9.81 -16.09 -26.92
C SER A 3 -9.00 -16.57 -25.72
N TRP A 4 -7.77 -16.11 -25.56
CA TRP A 4 -7.09 -16.22 -24.27
C TRP A 4 -7.93 -15.48 -23.24
N LYS A 5 -8.56 -16.21 -22.33
CA LYS A 5 -9.21 -15.61 -21.15
C LYS A 5 -8.15 -14.78 -20.43
N LYS A 6 -8.43 -13.49 -20.25
CA LYS A 6 -7.63 -12.62 -19.38
C LYS A 6 -7.66 -13.22 -17.98
N CYS A 7 -6.50 -13.59 -17.44
CA CYS A 7 -6.40 -14.12 -16.09
C CYS A 7 -6.56 -12.99 -15.07
N ASN A 8 -7.53 -13.13 -14.17
CA ASN A 8 -7.59 -12.27 -12.98
C ASN A 8 -6.50 -12.71 -11.97
N LEU A 9 -5.43 -11.90 -11.87
CA LEU A 9 -4.30 -12.18 -10.97
C LEU A 9 -4.64 -12.01 -9.48
N PHE A 10 -5.76 -11.37 -9.16
CA PHE A 10 -6.13 -10.93 -7.81
C PHE A 10 -7.17 -11.84 -7.14
N SER A 11 -7.78 -12.79 -7.88
CA SER A 11 -8.62 -13.86 -7.34
C SER A 11 -7.86 -15.19 -7.34
N GLY A 12 -7.89 -15.89 -6.20
CA GLY A 12 -7.10 -17.09 -6.03
C GLY A 12 -7.02 -17.57 -4.59
N LYS A 13 -5.96 -18.33 -4.30
CA LYS A 13 -5.70 -18.88 -2.97
C LYS A 13 -4.21 -18.99 -2.69
N TRP A 14 -3.87 -18.99 -1.40
CA TRP A 14 -2.52 -19.32 -0.96
C TRP A 14 -2.30 -20.82 -0.98
N VAL A 15 -1.18 -21.24 -1.57
CA VAL A 15 -0.75 -22.64 -1.64
C VAL A 15 0.63 -22.80 -0.99
N PRO A 16 0.93 -23.96 -0.40
CA PRO A 16 2.26 -24.24 0.14
C PRO A 16 3.35 -24.12 -0.93
N TYR A 17 4.46 -23.48 -0.59
CA TYR A 17 5.63 -23.29 -1.43
C TYR A 17 6.92 -23.44 -0.60
N PRO A 18 7.53 -24.64 -0.58
CA PRO A 18 8.60 -24.95 0.38
C PRO A 18 9.97 -24.33 0.04
N LYS A 19 10.14 -23.69 -1.12
CA LYS A 19 11.44 -23.16 -1.57
C LYS A 19 11.89 -21.88 -0.85
N GLY A 20 11.08 -21.35 0.06
CA GLY A 20 11.42 -20.20 0.91
C GLY A 20 11.29 -18.84 0.21
N PRO A 21 11.64 -17.74 0.89
CA PRO A 21 11.54 -16.38 0.37
C PRO A 21 12.64 -16.06 -0.65
N TYR A 22 12.45 -14.97 -1.40
CA TYR A 22 13.41 -14.48 -2.40
C TYR A 22 14.71 -13.90 -1.80
N TYR A 23 14.66 -13.49 -0.54
CA TYR A 23 15.76 -12.86 0.17
C TYR A 23 15.67 -13.19 1.66
N THR A 24 16.79 -13.07 2.35
CA THR A 24 16.91 -13.19 3.80
C THR A 24 17.54 -11.92 4.40
N ASN A 25 17.67 -11.88 5.73
CA ASN A 25 18.39 -10.80 6.43
C ASN A 25 19.84 -10.63 5.98
N GLU A 26 20.44 -11.63 5.34
CA GLU A 26 21.82 -11.59 4.84
C GLU A 26 21.96 -10.91 3.47
N SER A 27 20.84 -10.63 2.79
CA SER A 27 20.83 -10.06 1.43
C SER A 27 21.32 -8.60 1.38
N GLY A 28 21.40 -7.95 2.54
CA GLY A 28 21.94 -6.59 2.70
C GLY A 28 21.02 -5.48 2.23
N CYS A 29 19.70 -5.72 2.20
CA CYS A 29 18.70 -4.68 1.97
C CYS A 29 18.34 -3.94 3.28
N VAL A 30 17.92 -2.68 3.17
CA VAL A 30 17.58 -1.84 4.33
C VAL A 30 16.11 -2.03 4.71
N ILE A 31 15.88 -2.70 5.83
CA ILE A 31 14.55 -2.97 6.40
C ILE A 31 14.40 -2.16 7.69
N ASP A 32 13.29 -1.44 7.83
CA ASP A 32 12.94 -0.73 9.06
C ASP A 32 12.82 -1.72 10.22
N ASN A 33 13.29 -1.32 11.41
CA ASN A 33 13.31 -2.21 12.57
C ASN A 33 11.93 -2.84 12.88
N GLY A 34 10.84 -2.07 12.74
CA GLY A 34 9.48 -2.57 12.99
C GLY A 34 9.02 -3.68 12.04
N GLN A 35 9.64 -3.82 10.87
CA GLN A 35 9.30 -4.83 9.87
C GLN A 35 10.36 -5.94 9.74
N ASN A 36 11.52 -5.81 10.39
CA ASN A 36 12.58 -6.82 10.40
C ASN A 36 12.37 -7.87 11.51
N CYS A 37 11.36 -8.71 11.34
CA CYS A 37 10.92 -9.65 12.37
C CYS A 37 12.03 -10.62 12.84
N PHE A 38 12.89 -11.06 11.92
CA PHE A 38 13.98 -11.98 12.24
C PHE A 38 15.12 -11.32 13.03
N LYS A 39 15.39 -10.02 12.81
CA LYS A 39 16.33 -9.26 13.65
C LYS A 39 15.88 -9.22 15.11
N TYR A 40 14.57 -9.25 15.34
CA TYR A 40 13.96 -9.26 16.67
C TYR A 40 13.58 -10.67 17.16
N GLY A 41 14.13 -11.72 16.54
CA GLY A 41 14.10 -13.07 17.08
C GLY A 41 12.83 -13.87 16.78
N ARG A 42 12.04 -13.49 15.76
CA ARG A 42 10.89 -14.29 15.31
C ARG A 42 11.34 -15.71 14.93
N PRO A 43 10.86 -16.77 15.62
CA PRO A 43 11.37 -18.13 15.42
C PRO A 43 10.62 -18.91 14.34
N ASP A 44 9.33 -18.61 14.12
CA ASP A 44 8.52 -19.30 13.12
C ASP A 44 8.81 -18.77 11.72
N THR A 45 8.96 -19.67 10.75
CA THR A 45 9.26 -19.35 9.34
C THR A 45 8.22 -19.90 8.37
N ASP A 46 7.23 -20.64 8.85
CA ASP A 46 6.25 -21.31 7.98
C ASP A 46 5.38 -20.33 7.20
N PHE A 47 5.17 -19.11 7.71
CA PHE A 47 4.50 -18.03 6.98
C PHE A 47 5.22 -17.62 5.69
N LEU A 48 6.53 -17.89 5.57
CA LEU A 48 7.32 -17.64 4.35
C LEU A 48 7.14 -18.73 3.29
N LYS A 49 6.53 -19.87 3.64
CA LYS A 49 6.41 -21.04 2.76
C LYS A 49 5.05 -21.08 2.05
N TRP A 50 4.53 -19.91 1.69
CA TRP A 50 3.24 -19.75 1.03
C TRP A 50 3.42 -18.90 -0.23
N ARG A 51 2.67 -19.24 -1.28
CA ARG A 51 2.62 -18.48 -2.52
C ARG A 51 1.16 -18.24 -2.94
N TRP A 52 0.87 -17.05 -3.45
CA TRP A 52 -0.41 -16.77 -4.07
C TRP A 52 -0.52 -17.48 -5.42
N LYS A 53 -1.61 -18.21 -5.61
CA LYS A 53 -1.95 -18.88 -6.87
C LYS A 53 -3.30 -18.34 -7.37
N PRO A 54 -3.30 -17.56 -8.46
CA PRO A 54 -4.54 -17.17 -9.13
C PRO A 54 -5.37 -18.40 -9.55
N ASP A 55 -6.68 -18.27 -9.61
CA ASP A 55 -7.56 -19.42 -9.93
C ASP A 55 -7.42 -19.88 -11.38
N GLU A 56 -7.17 -18.94 -12.30
CA GLU A 56 -7.22 -19.16 -13.74
C GLU A 56 -5.83 -19.30 -14.39
N CYS A 57 -4.76 -18.97 -13.66
CA CYS A 57 -3.40 -19.02 -14.18
C CYS A 57 -2.35 -19.17 -13.08
N GLU A 58 -1.10 -19.38 -13.50
CA GLU A 58 0.04 -19.38 -12.59
C GLU A 58 0.61 -17.97 -12.45
N LEU A 59 0.92 -17.56 -11.22
CA LEU A 59 1.71 -16.36 -10.96
C LEU A 59 3.20 -16.70 -11.11
N PRO A 60 3.93 -16.15 -12.10
CA PRO A 60 5.37 -16.41 -12.25
C PRO A 60 6.18 -15.89 -11.06
N LEU A 61 7.29 -16.56 -10.76
CA LEU A 61 8.24 -16.14 -9.71
C LEU A 61 8.72 -14.70 -9.97
N PHE A 62 8.95 -13.95 -8.90
CA PHE A 62 9.55 -12.62 -9.02
C PHE A 62 10.92 -12.72 -9.69
N SER A 63 11.14 -11.92 -10.73
CA SER A 63 12.43 -11.77 -11.37
C SER A 63 12.89 -10.33 -11.26
N ALA A 64 13.88 -10.08 -10.40
CA ALA A 64 14.47 -8.76 -10.22
C ALA A 64 15.03 -8.19 -11.53
N ALA A 65 15.68 -9.04 -12.34
CA ALA A 65 16.18 -8.65 -13.66
C ALA A 65 15.03 -8.22 -14.59
N GLN A 66 13.94 -9.00 -14.69
CA GLN A 66 12.80 -8.61 -15.51
C GLN A 66 12.14 -7.32 -15.01
N PHE A 67 11.99 -7.16 -13.69
CA PHE A 67 11.44 -5.94 -13.12
C PHE A 67 12.28 -4.72 -13.52
N LEU A 68 13.58 -4.77 -13.24
CA LEU A 68 14.51 -3.68 -13.52
C LEU A 68 14.61 -3.34 -15.02
N GLU A 69 14.55 -4.34 -15.91
CA GLU A 69 14.49 -4.11 -17.36
C GLU A 69 13.18 -3.42 -17.78
N LEU A 70 12.02 -3.80 -17.22
CA LEU A 70 10.74 -3.19 -17.54
C LEU A 70 10.67 -1.71 -17.13
N VAL A 71 11.38 -1.35 -16.05
CA VAL A 71 11.45 0.01 -15.51
C VAL A 71 12.74 0.74 -15.90
N ARG A 72 13.53 0.19 -16.81
CA ARG A 72 14.76 0.82 -17.30
C ARG A 72 14.47 2.19 -17.90
N GLY A 73 15.21 3.20 -17.45
CA GLY A 73 15.02 4.60 -17.88
C GLY A 73 13.73 5.25 -17.40
N LYS A 74 13.04 4.65 -16.41
CA LYS A 74 11.76 5.14 -15.89
C LYS A 74 11.86 5.54 -14.43
N SER A 75 10.75 6.07 -13.93
CA SER A 75 10.59 6.54 -12.57
C SER A 75 9.27 6.04 -11.97
N MET A 76 9.30 5.62 -10.72
CA MET A 76 8.15 5.08 -10.00
C MET A 76 8.05 5.72 -8.62
N ALA A 77 6.91 6.33 -8.31
CA ALA A 77 6.60 6.91 -7.01
C ALA A 77 5.51 6.12 -6.30
N PHE A 78 5.77 5.74 -5.06
CA PHE A 78 4.76 5.29 -4.12
C PHE A 78 4.29 6.49 -3.31
N VAL A 79 3.02 6.86 -3.46
CA VAL A 79 2.37 7.95 -2.73
C VAL A 79 1.47 7.33 -1.67
N GLY A 80 1.85 7.46 -0.41
CA GLY A 80 1.07 6.87 0.68
C GLY A 80 1.78 6.83 2.02
N ASP A 81 1.23 6.02 2.91
CA ASP A 81 1.60 5.96 4.32
C ASP A 81 2.71 4.93 4.61
N SER A 82 2.77 4.43 5.84
CA SER A 82 3.74 3.45 6.27
C SER A 82 3.62 2.09 5.57
N LEU A 83 2.45 1.71 5.05
CA LEU A 83 2.31 0.51 4.22
C LEU A 83 2.90 0.71 2.81
N ALA A 84 2.82 1.92 2.26
CA ALA A 84 3.53 2.25 1.02
C ALA A 84 5.05 2.13 1.21
N ARG A 85 5.57 2.62 2.36
CA ARG A 85 6.98 2.42 2.74
C ARG A 85 7.33 0.94 2.88
N ASN A 86 6.49 0.15 3.55
CA ASN A 86 6.68 -1.28 3.72
C ASN A 86 6.78 -2.01 2.38
N GLN A 87 5.93 -1.65 1.40
CA GLN A 87 5.98 -2.20 0.04
C GLN A 87 7.24 -1.78 -0.72
N VAL A 88 7.68 -0.52 -0.60
CA VAL A 88 8.93 -0.02 -1.19
C VAL A 88 10.15 -0.78 -0.64
N GLN A 89 10.17 -1.06 0.67
CA GLN A 89 11.25 -1.83 1.30
C GLN A 89 11.27 -3.27 0.82
N SER A 90 10.10 -3.92 0.72
CA SER A 90 9.97 -5.23 0.07
C SER A 90 10.52 -5.21 -1.35
N LEU A 91 10.15 -4.21 -2.16
CA LEU A 91 10.61 -4.10 -3.55
C LEU A 91 12.13 -3.93 -3.59
N ALA A 92 12.70 -3.04 -2.78
CA ALA A 92 14.15 -2.84 -2.73
C ALA A 92 14.90 -4.13 -2.32
N CYS A 93 14.35 -4.90 -1.38
CA CYS A 93 14.90 -6.20 -1.01
C CYS A 93 14.82 -7.23 -2.14
N LEU A 94 13.68 -7.33 -2.83
CA LEU A 94 13.52 -8.22 -3.99
C LEU A 94 14.53 -7.89 -5.10
N LEU A 95 14.77 -6.60 -5.35
CA LEU A 95 15.70 -6.13 -6.37
C LEU A 95 17.17 -6.30 -6.00
N SER A 96 17.49 -6.43 -4.71
CA SER A 96 18.86 -6.48 -4.19
C SER A 96 19.70 -7.68 -4.69
N SER A 97 19.03 -8.72 -5.19
CA SER A 97 19.66 -9.87 -5.84
C SER A 97 20.34 -9.55 -7.18
N VAL A 98 19.95 -8.44 -7.82
CA VAL A 98 20.45 -8.01 -9.14
C VAL A 98 21.12 -6.65 -9.07
N ALA A 99 20.52 -5.68 -8.38
CA ALA A 99 21.06 -4.33 -8.29
C ALA A 99 20.74 -3.70 -6.94
N ARG A 100 21.65 -2.84 -6.47
CA ARG A 100 21.45 -2.05 -5.25
C ARG A 100 21.27 -0.58 -5.61
N PRO A 101 20.33 0.12 -4.97
CA PRO A 101 20.15 1.53 -5.22
C PRO A 101 21.20 2.38 -4.50
N VAL A 102 21.42 3.57 -5.03
CA VAL A 102 22.04 4.69 -4.33
C VAL A 102 20.95 5.55 -3.72
N ASP A 103 21.01 5.79 -2.41
CA ASP A 103 20.12 6.72 -1.73
C ASP A 103 20.45 8.17 -2.17
N LYS A 104 19.45 8.85 -2.70
CA LYS A 104 19.49 10.26 -3.12
C LYS A 104 18.45 11.09 -2.39
N SER A 105 17.98 10.61 -1.24
CA SER A 105 17.01 11.32 -0.41
C SER A 105 17.60 12.62 0.13
N TYR A 106 16.86 13.71 -0.02
CA TYR A 106 17.27 15.01 0.51
C TYR A 106 16.93 15.10 2.00
N ALA A 107 17.93 15.34 2.86
CA ALA A 107 17.73 15.48 4.30
C ALA A 107 16.71 16.58 4.67
N LYS A 108 16.61 17.63 3.86
CA LYS A 108 15.64 18.74 4.01
C LYS A 108 14.18 18.30 3.83
N TYR A 109 13.94 17.19 3.14
CA TYR A 109 12.63 16.70 2.74
C TYR A 109 12.39 15.29 3.26
N PRO A 110 12.28 15.08 4.59
CA PRO A 110 12.26 13.74 5.20
C PRO A 110 11.05 12.88 4.79
N ARG A 111 9.96 13.51 4.35
CA ARG A 111 8.77 12.85 3.78
C ARG A 111 9.00 12.26 2.38
N PHE A 112 10.15 12.56 1.78
CA PHE A 112 10.48 12.19 0.42
C PHE A 112 11.76 11.37 0.44
N LYS A 113 11.63 10.13 0.01
CA LYS A 113 12.78 9.24 -0.17
C LYS A 113 12.93 8.90 -1.63
N GLN A 114 14.17 8.90 -2.10
CA GLN A 114 14.49 8.65 -3.50
C GLN A 114 15.72 7.75 -3.58
N TRP A 115 15.62 6.73 -4.41
CA TRP A 115 16.63 5.73 -4.65
C TRP A 115 16.83 5.59 -6.16
N ILE A 116 18.08 5.59 -6.60
CA ILE A 116 18.42 5.45 -8.02
C ILE A 116 19.15 4.12 -8.20
N TYR A 117 18.70 3.30 -9.15
CA TYR A 117 19.41 2.12 -9.64
C TYR A 117 20.20 2.52 -10.90
N PRO A 118 21.50 2.85 -10.79
CA PRO A 118 22.23 3.55 -11.86
C PRO A 118 22.34 2.72 -13.13
N ASP A 119 22.60 1.42 -13.00
CA ASP A 119 22.76 0.48 -14.13
C ASP A 119 21.49 0.33 -14.97
N TYR A 120 20.34 0.72 -14.40
CA TYR A 120 19.03 0.68 -15.05
C TYR A 120 18.48 2.06 -15.34
N ASN A 121 19.15 3.13 -14.91
CA ASN A 121 18.60 4.49 -14.91
C ASN A 121 17.15 4.51 -14.37
N PHE A 122 16.90 3.74 -13.32
CA PHE A 122 15.58 3.60 -12.70
C PHE A 122 15.52 4.41 -11.40
N THR A 123 14.51 5.26 -11.27
CA THR A 123 14.24 6.02 -10.05
C THR A 123 13.06 5.41 -9.30
N LEU A 124 13.30 5.02 -8.05
CA LEU A 124 12.26 4.61 -7.11
C LEU A 124 12.08 5.69 -6.05
N ALA A 125 10.86 6.11 -5.78
CA ALA A 125 10.56 7.14 -4.79
C ALA A 125 9.41 6.75 -3.86
N LEU A 126 9.47 7.28 -2.64
CA LEU A 126 8.38 7.27 -1.67
C LEU A 126 8.02 8.72 -1.34
N LEU A 127 6.79 9.11 -1.65
CA LEU A 127 6.20 10.41 -1.34
C LEU A 127 5.20 10.21 -0.19
N THR A 128 5.66 10.42 1.05
CA THR A 128 4.91 10.04 2.24
C THR A 128 3.73 10.99 2.50
N THR A 129 2.53 10.43 2.58
CA THR A 129 1.31 11.12 2.98
C THR A 129 0.37 10.14 3.69
N THR A 130 -0.32 10.58 4.74
CA THR A 130 -1.19 9.70 5.54
C THR A 130 -2.60 9.60 4.97
N ASN A 131 -3.10 10.70 4.40
CA ASN A 131 -4.50 10.83 4.01
C ASN A 131 -4.69 11.35 2.57
N LEU A 132 -3.62 11.48 1.77
CA LEU A 132 -3.58 12.02 0.40
C LEU A 132 -3.93 13.52 0.27
N VAL A 133 -4.83 14.02 1.12
CA VAL A 133 -5.19 15.43 1.24
C VAL A 133 -4.37 16.12 2.31
N LYS A 134 -4.35 17.45 2.27
CA LYS A 134 -3.71 18.27 3.29
C LYS A 134 -4.26 17.89 4.66
N SER A 135 -3.35 17.62 5.59
CA SER A 135 -3.69 17.30 6.97
C SER A 135 -2.86 18.10 7.95
N ALA A 136 -3.52 18.59 9.01
CA ALA A 136 -2.88 19.23 10.15
C ALA A 136 -3.09 18.39 11.41
N GLY A 137 -2.03 18.24 12.22
CA GLY A 137 -2.10 17.47 13.46
C GLY A 137 -2.01 15.94 13.31
N ALA A 138 -1.99 15.39 12.08
CA ALA A 138 -1.81 13.94 11.87
C ALA A 138 -0.51 13.38 12.47
N ASN A 139 0.55 14.20 12.58
CA ASN A 139 1.86 13.79 13.11
C ASN A 139 2.01 13.96 14.63
N THR A 140 0.98 14.37 15.37
CA THR A 140 1.11 14.57 16.81
C THR A 140 0.67 13.33 17.58
N LEU A 141 1.60 12.73 18.33
CA LEU A 141 1.38 11.70 19.37
C LEU A 141 0.45 12.18 20.52
N SER A 142 -0.09 13.40 20.43
CA SER A 142 -0.70 14.13 21.56
C SER A 142 -2.22 14.01 21.66
N GLY A 143 -2.84 12.95 21.13
CA GLY A 143 -4.30 12.75 21.22
C GLY A 143 -5.13 13.86 20.56
N ARG A 144 -4.52 14.69 19.71
CA ARG A 144 -5.22 15.78 18.98
C ARG A 144 -5.94 15.19 17.78
N ILE A 145 -7.21 15.53 17.63
CA ILE A 145 -8.01 15.17 16.46
C ILE A 145 -7.36 15.83 15.24
N ALA A 146 -6.93 15.01 14.27
CA ALA A 146 -6.29 15.52 13.07
C ALA A 146 -7.34 16.22 12.18
N GLU A 147 -6.95 17.32 11.55
CA GLU A 147 -7.79 18.05 10.62
C GLU A 147 -7.46 17.63 9.19
N LEU A 148 -8.49 17.35 8.40
CA LEU A 148 -8.40 16.98 6.99
C LEU A 148 -9.11 18.04 6.16
N TYR A 149 -8.38 18.62 5.21
CA TYR A 149 -8.92 19.61 4.28
C TYR A 149 -9.37 18.88 3.02
N LEU A 150 -10.66 18.55 2.96
CA LEU A 150 -11.26 17.64 1.96
C LEU A 150 -11.43 18.26 0.57
N ASP A 151 -10.95 19.48 0.37
CA ASP A 151 -10.86 20.21 -0.89
C ASP A 151 -9.43 20.64 -1.25
N GLU A 152 -8.42 20.24 -0.46
CA GLU A 152 -7.01 20.58 -0.68
C GLU A 152 -6.13 19.32 -0.71
N VAL A 153 -5.39 19.09 -1.80
CA VAL A 153 -4.43 17.99 -1.87
C VAL A 153 -3.23 18.24 -0.96
N ASP A 154 -2.55 17.19 -0.50
CA ASP A 154 -1.25 17.35 0.15
C ASP A 154 -0.20 17.72 -0.92
N GLU A 155 0.05 19.03 -1.05
CA GLU A 155 0.99 19.64 -1.99
C GLU A 155 2.39 19.02 -1.95
N ALA A 156 2.75 18.39 -0.82
CA ALA A 156 4.01 17.69 -0.69
C ALA A 156 4.18 16.65 -1.81
N TRP A 157 3.25 15.71 -1.96
CA TRP A 157 3.36 14.72 -3.03
C TRP A 157 2.87 15.26 -4.37
N ALA A 158 1.81 16.09 -4.36
CA ALA A 158 1.19 16.58 -5.60
C ALA A 158 2.16 17.40 -6.47
N SER A 159 3.04 18.19 -5.85
CA SER A 159 4.06 18.97 -6.56
C SER A 159 5.18 18.13 -7.19
N GLN A 160 5.31 16.84 -6.84
CA GLN A 160 6.41 15.97 -7.26
C GLN A 160 5.98 14.91 -8.28
N VAL A 161 4.71 14.49 -8.28
CA VAL A 161 4.27 13.31 -9.05
C VAL A 161 4.31 13.48 -10.57
N LYS A 162 4.27 14.71 -11.09
CA LYS A 162 4.19 14.98 -12.54
C LYS A 162 5.36 14.36 -13.33
N THR A 163 6.54 14.22 -12.72
CA THR A 163 7.73 13.69 -13.38
C THR A 163 7.82 12.16 -13.38
N PHE A 164 6.86 11.46 -12.76
CA PHE A 164 6.94 10.01 -12.59
C PHE A 164 6.19 9.24 -13.68
N ASP A 165 6.80 8.15 -14.18
CA ASP A 165 6.18 7.27 -15.17
C ASP A 165 5.12 6.35 -14.54
N TYR A 166 5.27 6.01 -13.26
CA TYR A 166 4.31 5.24 -12.49
C TYR A 166 4.04 5.92 -11.15
N VAL A 167 2.78 6.18 -10.83
CA VAL A 167 2.34 6.76 -9.55
C VAL A 167 1.41 5.78 -8.87
N ILE A 168 1.88 5.14 -7.80
CA ILE A 168 1.15 4.14 -7.03
C ILE A 168 0.57 4.83 -5.79
N ILE A 169 -0.74 5.06 -5.79
CA ILE A 169 -1.50 5.74 -4.73
C ILE A 169 -2.03 4.70 -3.74
N SER A 170 -1.86 4.95 -2.44
CA SER A 170 -2.50 4.17 -1.39
C SER A 170 -2.68 4.95 -0.10
N ALA A 171 -3.80 4.72 0.59
CA ALA A 171 -4.12 5.22 1.92
C ALA A 171 -5.25 4.37 2.53
N GLY A 172 -5.42 4.37 3.85
CA GLY A 172 -6.45 3.57 4.52
C GLY A 172 -6.51 3.80 6.03
N HIS A 173 -5.57 3.20 6.76
CA HIS A 173 -5.65 3.06 8.21
C HIS A 173 -5.57 4.37 9.01
N TRP A 174 -5.10 5.47 8.41
CA TRP A 174 -5.14 6.78 9.05
C TRP A 174 -6.55 7.38 9.16
N PHE A 175 -7.53 6.80 8.47
CA PHE A 175 -8.93 7.23 8.53
C PHE A 175 -9.73 6.54 9.64
N THR A 176 -9.15 5.56 10.35
CA THR A 176 -9.79 4.93 11.52
C THR A 176 -9.64 5.76 12.79
N ARG A 177 -8.80 6.79 12.76
CA ARG A 177 -8.58 7.73 13.86
C ARG A 177 -9.73 8.75 13.93
N PRO A 178 -9.92 9.43 15.08
CA PRO A 178 -10.74 10.63 15.15
C PRO A 178 -10.25 11.70 14.18
N LEU A 179 -11.16 12.25 13.39
CA LEU A 179 -10.86 13.22 12.33
C LEU A 179 -11.83 14.40 12.35
N MET A 180 -11.30 15.60 12.11
CA MET A 180 -12.07 16.81 11.83
C MET A 180 -12.04 17.08 10.33
N TYR A 181 -13.19 17.31 9.71
CA TYR A 181 -13.29 17.60 8.29
C TYR A 181 -13.47 19.09 8.03
N ARG A 182 -12.65 19.62 7.13
CA ARG A 182 -12.73 20.98 6.64
C ARG A 182 -12.96 21.01 5.14
N GLU A 183 -13.78 21.95 4.69
CA GLU A 183 -13.87 22.38 3.31
C GLU A 183 -13.85 23.92 3.27
N ARG A 184 -13.10 24.52 2.36
CA ARG A 184 -12.91 25.99 2.26
C ARG A 184 -12.52 26.61 3.60
N GLN A 185 -11.60 25.95 4.30
CA GLN A 185 -11.13 26.28 5.66
C GLN A 185 -12.17 26.17 6.80
N LYS A 186 -13.44 25.82 6.51
CA LYS A 186 -14.51 25.73 7.51
C LYS A 186 -14.76 24.28 7.93
N ILE A 187 -15.08 24.06 9.21
CA ILE A 187 -15.48 22.73 9.70
C ILE A 187 -16.82 22.36 9.06
N VAL A 188 -16.88 21.21 8.40
CA VAL A 188 -18.11 20.66 7.80
C VAL A 188 -18.65 19.45 8.56
N GLY A 189 -17.81 18.82 9.38
CA GLY A 189 -18.17 17.67 10.21
C GLY A 189 -16.94 17.00 10.80
N CYS A 190 -17.13 15.80 11.33
CA CYS A 190 -16.06 15.01 11.90
C CYS A 190 -16.31 13.50 11.73
N SER A 191 -15.38 12.69 12.22
CA SER A 191 -15.62 11.28 12.54
C SER A 191 -15.03 10.94 13.89
N MET A 192 -15.81 10.27 14.75
CA MET A 192 -15.38 9.80 16.08
C MET A 192 -14.77 10.92 16.94
N CYS A 193 -15.21 12.16 16.74
CA CYS A 193 -14.61 13.31 17.41
C CYS A 193 -15.15 13.54 18.83
N ASN A 194 -16.27 12.91 19.19
CA ASN A 194 -16.96 13.06 20.47
C ASN A 194 -17.16 14.54 20.87
N LYS A 195 -17.54 15.38 19.91
CA LYS A 195 -17.83 16.80 20.13
C LYS A 195 -19.30 17.11 19.89
N ASP A 196 -19.90 17.76 20.87
CA ASP A 196 -21.25 18.31 20.74
C ASP A 196 -21.30 19.38 19.64
N ASN A 197 -22.44 19.49 18.95
CA ASN A 197 -22.70 20.46 17.88
C ASN A 197 -21.85 20.31 16.59
N ILE A 198 -21.18 19.16 16.39
CA ILE A 198 -20.50 18.83 15.14
C ILE A 198 -21.09 17.55 14.58
N THR A 199 -21.58 17.58 13.34
CA THR A 199 -22.13 16.39 12.68
C THR A 199 -21.05 15.34 12.45
N ASP A 200 -21.28 14.12 12.92
CA ASP A 200 -20.45 12.97 12.53
C ASP A 200 -20.83 12.54 11.11
N LEU A 201 -19.93 12.80 10.17
CA LEU A 201 -20.07 12.45 8.76
C LEU A 201 -19.50 11.06 8.45
N THR A 202 -19.00 10.35 9.46
CA THR A 202 -18.31 9.07 9.39
C THR A 202 -16.93 9.15 8.73
N ARG A 203 -16.10 8.14 8.99
CA ARG A 203 -14.78 7.96 8.37
C ARG A 203 -14.85 7.81 6.85
N TYR A 204 -15.94 7.24 6.33
CA TYR A 204 -16.10 6.97 4.90
C TYR A 204 -16.33 8.25 4.08
N TYR A 205 -16.96 9.28 4.66
CA TYR A 205 -17.13 10.57 4.00
C TYR A 205 -15.78 11.23 3.71
N GLY A 206 -14.94 11.35 4.74
CA GLY A 206 -13.60 11.92 4.60
C GLY A 206 -12.72 11.09 3.66
N TYR A 207 -12.82 9.76 3.76
CA TYR A 207 -12.09 8.83 2.91
C TYR A 207 -12.45 8.95 1.42
N ARG A 208 -13.74 8.97 1.09
CA ARG A 208 -14.23 9.16 -0.27
C ARG A 208 -13.76 10.48 -0.87
N LYS A 209 -13.90 11.57 -0.09
CA LYS A 209 -13.46 12.90 -0.51
C LYS A 209 -11.95 12.96 -0.76
N ALA A 210 -11.15 12.32 0.09
CA ALA A 210 -9.71 12.30 -0.06
C ALA A 210 -9.26 11.60 -1.36
N PHE A 211 -9.81 10.42 -1.66
CA PHE A 211 -9.53 9.73 -2.93
C PHE A 211 -10.03 10.52 -4.15
N LYS A 212 -11.22 11.12 -4.05
CA LYS A 212 -11.75 11.99 -5.10
C LYS A 212 -10.83 13.17 -5.41
N VAL A 213 -10.33 13.87 -4.38
CA VAL A 213 -9.39 14.99 -4.55
C VAL A 213 -8.05 14.50 -5.10
N ALA A 214 -7.52 13.39 -4.59
CA ALA A 214 -6.24 12.84 -5.06
C ALA A 214 -6.29 12.45 -6.54
N PHE A 215 -7.33 11.72 -6.97
CA PHE A 215 -7.49 11.34 -8.37
C PHE A 215 -7.78 12.53 -9.27
N ARG A 216 -8.64 13.47 -8.84
CA ARG A 216 -8.87 14.71 -9.58
C ARG A 216 -7.59 15.50 -9.78
N THR A 217 -6.76 15.60 -8.74
CA THR A 217 -5.45 16.27 -8.83
C THR A 217 -4.61 15.64 -9.93
N LEU A 218 -4.51 14.30 -9.97
CA LEU A 218 -3.75 13.59 -11.00
C LEU A 218 -4.35 13.75 -12.40
N LEU A 219 -5.68 13.76 -12.52
CA LEU A 219 -6.39 13.99 -13.79
C LEU A 219 -6.18 15.41 -14.34
N ASP A 220 -6.01 16.39 -13.45
CA ASP A 220 -5.87 17.81 -13.78
C ASP A 220 -4.40 18.26 -13.93
N LEU A 221 -3.43 17.33 -13.83
CA LEU A 221 -2.02 17.61 -14.13
C LEU A 221 -1.82 17.79 -15.64
N ASP A 222 -1.48 19.01 -16.04
CA ASP A 222 -1.10 19.31 -17.43
C ASP A 222 0.08 18.45 -17.89
N ASP A 223 0.00 17.91 -19.10
CA ASP A 223 1.04 17.08 -19.74
C ASP A 223 1.49 15.84 -18.96
N PHE A 224 0.72 15.37 -17.98
CA PHE A 224 1.02 14.12 -17.28
C PHE A 224 0.79 12.93 -18.22
N LYS A 225 1.81 12.06 -18.35
CA LYS A 225 1.78 10.87 -19.23
C LYS A 225 2.03 9.56 -18.49
N GLY A 226 2.21 9.64 -17.17
CA GLY A 226 2.45 8.48 -16.34
C GLY A 226 1.21 7.59 -16.20
N THR A 227 1.42 6.39 -15.70
CA THR A 227 0.36 5.47 -15.30
C THR A 227 0.03 5.67 -13.83
N ILE A 228 -1.25 5.81 -13.54
CA ILE A 228 -1.79 5.91 -12.18
C ILE A 228 -2.20 4.51 -11.73
N ILE A 229 -1.72 4.08 -10.58
CA ILE A 229 -2.01 2.76 -10.02
C ILE A 229 -2.64 2.96 -8.65
N LEU A 230 -3.81 2.38 -8.41
CA LEU A 230 -4.35 2.27 -7.05
C LEU A 230 -3.89 0.95 -6.45
N ARG A 231 -3.23 0.99 -5.29
CA ARG A 231 -3.02 -0.21 -4.45
C ARG A 231 -4.10 -0.23 -3.37
N THR A 232 -4.94 -1.26 -3.39
CA THR A 232 -6.10 -1.37 -2.48
C THR A 232 -5.70 -1.64 -1.03
N ILE A 233 -6.60 -1.36 -0.09
CA ILE A 233 -6.34 -1.47 1.34
C ILE A 233 -5.99 -2.90 1.76
N SER A 234 -5.01 -3.07 2.67
CA SER A 234 -4.73 -4.35 3.32
C SER A 234 -5.39 -4.42 4.69
N GLN A 235 -6.04 -5.54 5.01
CA GLN A 235 -6.65 -5.75 6.32
C GLN A 235 -5.58 -5.93 7.42
N PRO A 236 -5.72 -5.27 8.59
CA PRO A 236 -4.98 -5.62 9.79
C PRO A 236 -5.64 -6.82 10.49
N HIS A 237 -4.87 -7.62 11.21
CA HIS A 237 -5.36 -8.85 11.84
C HIS A 237 -5.26 -8.82 13.37
N PHE A 238 -5.82 -7.79 13.99
CA PHE A 238 -5.92 -7.73 15.44
C PHE A 238 -6.92 -8.78 15.96
N GLU A 239 -6.49 -9.56 16.95
CA GLU A 239 -7.26 -10.58 17.66
C GLU A 239 -7.11 -10.36 19.17
N GLY A 240 -8.20 -10.58 19.90
CA GLY A 240 -8.24 -10.39 21.35
C GLY A 240 -7.93 -8.97 21.81
N GLU A 241 -7.73 -8.82 23.11
CA GLU A 241 -7.39 -7.57 23.78
C GLU A 241 -6.38 -7.92 24.88
N ASP A 242 -5.25 -7.22 24.91
CA ASP A 242 -4.27 -7.33 25.99
C ASP A 242 -4.72 -6.54 27.22
N SER A 243 -3.91 -6.56 28.28
CA SER A 243 -4.21 -5.87 29.54
C SER A 243 -4.34 -4.35 29.43
N GLU A 244 -3.87 -3.74 28.32
CA GLU A 244 -3.89 -2.31 28.06
C GLU A 244 -4.92 -1.91 26.99
N GLY A 245 -5.71 -2.86 26.49
CA GLY A 245 -6.70 -2.61 25.45
C GLY A 245 -6.18 -2.76 24.02
N GLY A 246 -4.94 -3.23 23.84
CA GLY A 246 -4.31 -3.45 22.54
C GLY A 246 -4.61 -4.84 21.98
N GLY A 247 -5.00 -4.94 20.72
CA GLY A 247 -5.15 -6.24 20.05
C GLY A 247 -3.80 -6.87 19.68
N TYR A 248 -3.73 -8.19 19.54
CA TYR A 248 -2.53 -8.94 19.13
C TYR A 248 -2.77 -9.82 17.90
N CYS A 249 -1.71 -10.35 17.28
CA CYS A 249 -1.81 -11.18 16.06
C CYS A 249 -0.88 -12.39 16.16
N VAL A 250 -1.30 -13.40 16.92
CA VAL A 250 -0.45 -14.56 17.28
C VAL A 250 -0.56 -15.74 16.31
N ARG A 251 -1.36 -15.61 15.25
CA ARG A 251 -1.53 -16.68 14.27
C ARG A 251 -0.23 -16.95 13.52
N LYS A 252 0.02 -18.24 13.25
CA LYS A 252 1.25 -18.74 12.59
C LYS A 252 0.96 -19.45 11.26
N ARG A 253 -0.29 -19.41 10.80
CA ARG A 253 -0.72 -19.95 9.52
C ARG A 253 -1.76 -19.03 8.87
N PRO A 254 -1.95 -19.12 7.54
CA PRO A 254 -3.06 -18.49 6.86
C PRO A 254 -4.42 -18.91 7.46
N TYR A 255 -5.41 -18.06 7.29
CA TYR A 255 -6.81 -18.42 7.57
C TYR A 255 -7.27 -19.54 6.63
N THR A 256 -8.09 -20.45 7.16
CA THR A 256 -8.90 -21.33 6.30
C THR A 256 -10.05 -20.54 5.67
N ARG A 257 -10.73 -21.13 4.68
CA ARG A 257 -11.88 -20.51 4.03
C ARG A 257 -13.01 -20.18 5.03
N GLU A 258 -13.16 -21.00 6.06
CA GLU A 258 -14.18 -20.87 7.10
C GLU A 258 -13.81 -19.77 8.13
N GLU A 259 -12.51 -19.53 8.32
CA GLU A 259 -11.98 -18.49 9.22
C GLU A 259 -11.92 -17.11 8.57
N LEU A 260 -11.93 -17.04 7.24
CA LEU A 260 -11.88 -15.78 6.50
C LEU A 260 -13.02 -14.85 6.93
N ARG A 261 -12.66 -13.72 7.51
CA ARG A 261 -13.57 -12.62 7.84
C ARG A 261 -12.97 -11.36 7.28
N LEU A 262 -13.74 -10.69 6.42
CA LEU A 262 -13.43 -9.34 6.03
C LEU A 262 -14.09 -8.41 7.04
N ASP A 263 -13.29 -7.58 7.69
CA ASP A 263 -13.76 -6.54 8.57
C ASP A 263 -14.65 -5.55 7.78
N TRP A 264 -15.77 -5.13 8.39
CA TRP A 264 -16.74 -4.28 7.71
C TRP A 264 -16.17 -2.92 7.33
N ASP A 265 -15.34 -2.31 8.19
CA ASP A 265 -14.68 -1.04 7.87
C ASP A 265 -13.71 -1.21 6.70
N ILE A 266 -12.94 -2.31 6.68
CA ILE A 266 -12.04 -2.62 5.57
C ILE A 266 -12.81 -2.83 4.26
N TRP A 267 -13.93 -3.56 4.29
CA TRP A 267 -14.77 -3.74 3.11
C TRP A 267 -15.32 -2.40 2.59
N MET A 268 -15.82 -1.54 3.49
CA MET A 268 -16.32 -0.23 3.11
C MET A 268 -15.23 0.66 2.53
N TYR A 269 -14.01 0.62 3.08
CA TYR A 269 -12.87 1.32 2.49
C TYR A 269 -12.48 0.77 1.12
N TYR A 270 -12.46 -0.56 0.95
CA TYR A 270 -12.21 -1.17 -0.35
C TYR A 270 -13.24 -0.71 -1.39
N LEU A 271 -14.53 -0.76 -1.06
CA LEU A 271 -15.60 -0.30 -1.95
C LEU A 271 -15.42 1.17 -2.35
N VAL A 272 -15.15 2.06 -1.39
CA VAL A 272 -14.91 3.48 -1.67
C VAL A 272 -13.68 3.66 -2.58
N GLN A 273 -12.58 2.94 -2.34
CA GLN A 273 -11.39 3.00 -3.18
C GLN A 273 -11.70 2.61 -4.62
N VAL A 274 -12.37 1.47 -4.82
CA VAL A 274 -12.70 0.95 -6.15
C VAL A 274 -13.70 1.86 -6.86
N GLU A 275 -14.73 2.35 -6.18
CA GLU A 275 -15.71 3.27 -6.76
C GLU A 275 -15.08 4.57 -7.25
N GLU A 276 -14.29 5.25 -6.41
CA GLU A 276 -13.63 6.51 -6.79
C GLU A 276 -12.54 6.26 -7.86
N PHE A 277 -11.86 5.11 -7.82
CA PHE A 277 -10.91 4.72 -8.85
C PHE A 277 -11.58 4.47 -10.20
N LEU A 278 -12.70 3.75 -10.25
CA LEU A 278 -13.44 3.49 -11.49
C LEU A 278 -14.03 4.78 -12.07
N ALA A 279 -14.51 5.69 -11.21
CA ALA A 279 -14.94 7.01 -11.64
C ALA A 279 -13.78 7.81 -12.27
N ALA A 280 -12.61 7.82 -11.61
CA ALA A 280 -11.41 8.48 -12.13
C ALA A 280 -10.87 7.83 -13.40
N LYS A 281 -10.86 6.49 -13.49
CA LYS A 281 -10.46 5.72 -14.68
C LYS A 281 -11.30 6.13 -15.89
N LYS A 282 -12.63 6.17 -15.73
CA LYS A 282 -13.56 6.60 -16.79
C LYS A 282 -13.32 8.03 -17.26
N GLU A 283 -12.92 8.94 -16.37
CA GLU A 283 -12.54 10.31 -16.75
C GLU A 283 -11.15 10.37 -17.39
N GLY A 284 -10.20 9.62 -16.85
CA GLY A 284 -8.81 9.54 -17.32
C GLY A 284 -8.70 8.95 -18.72
N GLU A 285 -9.51 7.96 -19.06
CA GLU A 285 -9.57 7.36 -20.40
C GLU A 285 -9.91 8.40 -21.47
N LYS A 286 -10.79 9.38 -21.15
CA LYS A 286 -11.10 10.51 -22.06
C LYS A 286 -9.91 11.44 -22.28
N LYS A 287 -8.98 11.48 -21.31
CA LYS A 287 -7.72 12.24 -21.34
C LYS A 287 -6.52 11.37 -21.78
N LEU A 288 -6.74 10.13 -22.25
CA LEU A 288 -5.70 9.15 -22.62
C LEU A 288 -4.74 8.78 -21.47
N LEU A 289 -5.16 8.98 -20.22
CA LEU A 289 -4.43 8.56 -19.03
C LEU A 289 -4.67 7.08 -18.73
N LYS A 290 -3.65 6.42 -18.18
CA LYS A 290 -3.71 5.00 -17.82
C LYS A 290 -3.97 4.85 -16.34
N PHE A 291 -5.00 4.09 -16.01
CA PHE A 291 -5.37 3.75 -14.65
C PHE A 291 -5.36 2.23 -14.50
N TRP A 292 -4.57 1.71 -13.55
CA TRP A 292 -4.51 0.28 -13.23
C TRP A 292 -4.83 0.02 -11.76
N LEU A 293 -5.54 -1.07 -11.50
CA LEU A 293 -5.82 -1.53 -10.15
C LEU A 293 -4.81 -2.61 -9.74
N LEU A 294 -4.06 -2.37 -8.67
CA LEU A 294 -3.28 -3.37 -7.95
C LEU A 294 -4.12 -3.85 -6.77
N ASP A 295 -5.01 -4.81 -7.02
CA ASP A 295 -5.97 -5.26 -6.01
C ASP A 295 -5.39 -6.32 -5.07
N ILE A 296 -4.94 -5.89 -3.89
CA ILE A 296 -4.27 -6.75 -2.91
C ILE A 296 -5.15 -7.12 -1.71
N THR A 297 -6.37 -6.58 -1.63
CA THR A 297 -7.24 -6.74 -0.44
C THR A 297 -7.52 -8.22 -0.16
N GLU A 298 -8.09 -8.92 -1.14
CA GLU A 298 -8.40 -10.35 -1.00
C GLU A 298 -7.14 -11.23 -0.95
N VAL A 299 -6.09 -10.82 -1.66
CA VAL A 299 -4.79 -11.52 -1.67
C VAL A 299 -4.18 -11.55 -0.26
N THR A 300 -4.33 -10.49 0.52
CA THR A 300 -3.67 -10.35 1.84
C THR A 300 -4.54 -10.73 3.02
N MET A 301 -5.86 -10.63 2.87
CA MET A 301 -6.84 -11.01 3.89
C MET A 301 -6.59 -12.40 4.53
N PRO A 302 -6.20 -13.48 3.81
CA PRO A 302 -5.96 -14.77 4.44
C PRO A 302 -4.64 -14.86 5.22
N ARG A 303 -3.87 -13.78 5.42
CA ARG A 303 -2.47 -13.82 5.90
C ARG A 303 -2.24 -13.20 7.28
N PRO A 304 -3.01 -13.55 8.33
CA PRO A 304 -2.76 -13.03 9.68
C PRO A 304 -1.37 -13.45 10.23
N ASP A 305 -0.77 -14.48 9.64
CA ASP A 305 0.54 -15.00 9.98
C ASP A 305 1.71 -14.12 9.51
N GLY A 306 1.47 -13.14 8.64
CA GLY A 306 2.51 -12.30 8.06
C GLY A 306 2.96 -11.08 8.88
N HIS A 307 2.27 -10.78 9.98
CA HIS A 307 2.48 -9.55 10.73
C HIS A 307 3.67 -9.63 11.70
N PRO A 308 4.36 -8.50 12.00
CA PRO A 308 5.43 -8.46 12.99
C PRO A 308 5.00 -8.87 14.39
N ASN A 309 3.76 -8.60 14.80
CA ASN A 309 3.32 -8.82 16.18
C ASN A 309 4.27 -8.03 17.11
N HIS A 310 4.92 -8.66 18.09
CA HIS A 310 5.90 -8.03 18.98
C HIS A 310 7.34 -8.04 18.40
N TYR A 311 7.57 -8.74 17.28
CA TYR A 311 8.89 -8.89 16.65
C TYR A 311 9.26 -7.65 15.81
N GLY A 312 9.57 -6.55 16.50
CA GLY A 312 9.85 -5.23 15.90
C GLY A 312 9.37 -4.08 16.77
N HIS A 313 8.43 -4.39 17.66
CA HIS A 313 7.81 -3.49 18.62
C HIS A 313 7.67 -4.20 19.98
N PRO A 314 8.71 -4.23 20.83
CA PRO A 314 8.73 -5.04 22.05
C PRO A 314 7.59 -4.76 23.04
N ASN A 315 7.05 -3.54 23.00
CA ASN A 315 6.01 -3.06 23.92
C ASN A 315 4.65 -2.83 23.23
N ASN A 316 4.50 -3.14 21.94
CA ASN A 316 3.27 -2.89 21.18
C ASN A 316 3.11 -3.95 20.08
N TYR A 317 1.91 -4.48 19.90
CA TYR A 317 1.62 -5.44 18.84
C TYR A 317 1.38 -4.73 17.50
N ASP A 318 2.23 -5.00 16.51
CA ASP A 318 2.02 -4.54 15.14
C ASP A 318 1.32 -5.62 14.31
N CYS A 319 0.01 -5.44 14.13
CA CYS A 319 -0.85 -6.30 13.32
C CYS A 319 -1.36 -5.59 12.06
N LEU A 320 -0.67 -4.52 11.66
CA LEU A 320 -1.01 -3.70 10.50
C LEU A 320 0.07 -3.82 9.42
N HIS A 321 1.35 -3.70 9.77
CA HIS A 321 2.46 -3.84 8.84
C HIS A 321 2.84 -5.30 8.63
N TRP A 322 3.77 -5.54 7.72
CA TRP A 322 4.15 -6.89 7.29
C TRP A 322 5.63 -7.12 7.53
N CYS A 323 5.96 -8.32 8.01
CA CYS A 323 7.35 -8.77 8.09
C CYS A 323 8.01 -8.75 6.72
N LEU A 324 9.31 -8.48 6.70
CA LEU A 324 10.18 -8.59 5.52
C LEU A 324 11.30 -9.60 5.81
N PRO A 325 11.45 -10.67 4.99
CA PRO A 325 10.53 -11.12 3.94
C PRO A 325 9.15 -11.53 4.50
N GLY A 326 8.14 -11.58 3.64
CA GLY A 326 6.77 -11.90 4.07
C GLY A 326 5.70 -11.72 2.99
N PRO A 327 4.40 -11.79 3.34
CA PRO A 327 3.30 -11.77 2.36
C PRO A 327 3.25 -10.53 1.48
N ILE A 328 3.80 -9.42 1.96
CA ILE A 328 3.91 -8.17 1.21
C ILE A 328 4.80 -8.28 -0.05
N ASP A 329 5.71 -9.26 -0.11
CA ASP A 329 6.50 -9.54 -1.31
C ASP A 329 5.62 -9.89 -2.52
N THR A 330 4.48 -10.55 -2.27
CA THR A 330 3.49 -10.86 -3.31
C THR A 330 2.86 -9.62 -3.94
N TRP A 331 2.82 -8.48 -3.24
CA TRP A 331 2.30 -7.22 -3.83
C TRP A 331 3.20 -6.78 -4.99
N ASN A 332 4.51 -7.00 -4.85
CA ASN A 332 5.50 -6.69 -5.87
C ASN A 332 5.57 -7.76 -6.97
N GLU A 333 5.22 -9.02 -6.68
CA GLU A 333 4.97 -10.04 -7.71
C GLU A 333 3.79 -9.65 -8.62
N LEU A 334 2.69 -9.22 -8.01
CA LEU A 334 1.50 -8.75 -8.73
C LEU A 334 1.79 -7.46 -9.50
N LEU A 335 2.51 -6.51 -8.90
CA LEU A 335 2.96 -5.30 -9.59
C LEU A 335 3.83 -5.64 -10.81
N LEU A 336 4.78 -6.58 -10.69
CA LEU A 336 5.59 -7.03 -11.83
C LEU A 336 4.71 -7.56 -12.97
N GLN A 337 3.73 -8.41 -12.67
CA GLN A 337 2.84 -8.92 -13.73
C GLN A 337 1.96 -7.82 -14.33
N LEU A 338 1.43 -6.91 -13.50
CA LEU A 338 0.64 -5.76 -13.95
C LEU A 338 1.45 -4.87 -14.91
N LEU A 339 2.73 -4.62 -14.62
CA LEU A 339 3.64 -3.87 -15.49
C LEU A 339 3.90 -4.61 -16.82
N LYS A 340 3.95 -5.94 -16.81
CA LYS A 340 4.18 -6.80 -17.99
C LYS A 340 2.97 -6.85 -18.90
N THR A 341 1.79 -7.13 -18.34
CA THR A 341 0.54 -7.27 -19.09
C THR A 341 -0.01 -5.93 -19.53
N ARG A 342 0.28 -4.86 -18.77
CA ARG A 342 -0.34 -3.53 -18.92
C ARG A 342 -1.87 -3.59 -18.82
N ASP A 343 -2.35 -4.58 -18.07
CA ASP A 343 -3.76 -4.94 -17.96
C ASP A 343 -4.04 -5.35 -16.52
N ASP A 344 -5.04 -4.73 -15.92
CA ASP A 344 -5.49 -5.00 -14.56
C ASP A 344 -6.55 -6.11 -14.50
N GLY A 345 -7.00 -6.64 -15.64
CA GLY A 345 -8.04 -7.68 -15.69
C GLY A 345 -9.44 -7.16 -15.36
N PHE A 346 -9.59 -5.86 -15.10
CA PHE A 346 -10.86 -5.18 -14.82
C PHE A 346 -11.32 -4.33 -16.01
N SER A 347 -10.98 -4.76 -17.23
CA SER A 347 -11.28 -4.09 -18.50
C SER A 347 -12.63 -4.48 -19.08
#